data_AF-V8D1Z2-F1
#
_entry.id   AF-V8D1Z2-F1
#
_cell.length_a   1.000
_cell.length_b   1.000
_cell.length_c   1.000
_cell.angle_alpha   90.00
_cell.angle_beta   90.00
_cell.angle_gamma   90.00
#
_symmetry.space_group_name_H-M   'P 1'
#
loop_
_entity.id
_entity.type
_entity.pdbx_description
1 polymer ?
#
loop_
_entity_poly.entity_id
_entity_poly.type
_entity_poly.pdbx_seq_one_letter_code
_entity_poly.pdbx_strand_id
1 'polypeptide(L)'
;MAPLIHLATGERRAKAEILVSDTISASERPAEAGAPALSVITKTAASVPDRVAAQYGGSRVTYGRLQMVIEEYRVLTAELGLDDNAAVYAAVMHTLPDLGVIGDPYEMAGVVTALLSRIVDSDLTRSVN
;
A
#
# COMPACT_ATOMS: atom_id res chain seq x y z
N MET A 1 55.16 24.38 -37.81
CA MET A 1 54.30 24.83 -36.69
C MET A 1 52.86 24.74 -37.16
N ALA A 2 52.03 23.94 -36.50
CA ALA A 2 50.62 23.70 -36.84
C ALA A 2 49.69 24.74 -36.18
N PRO A 3 48.47 25.02 -36.70
CA PRO A 3 47.61 26.07 -36.18
C PRO A 3 46.80 25.61 -34.95
N LEU A 4 46.56 26.54 -34.03
CA LEU A 4 45.77 26.39 -32.81
C LEU A 4 44.28 26.22 -33.16
N ILE A 5 43.69 25.11 -32.72
CA ILE A 5 42.25 24.85 -32.83
C ILE A 5 41.50 25.74 -31.83
N HIS A 6 40.52 26.44 -32.36
CA HIS A 6 39.54 27.25 -31.64
C HIS A 6 38.65 26.34 -30.78
N LEU A 7 38.79 26.38 -29.46
CA LEU A 7 37.85 25.75 -28.52
C LEU A 7 36.79 26.78 -28.14
N ALA A 8 35.66 26.73 -28.85
CA ALA A 8 34.42 27.31 -28.36
C ALA A 8 33.99 26.54 -27.11
N THR A 9 34.25 27.08 -25.92
CA THR A 9 33.78 26.52 -24.65
C THR A 9 32.28 26.78 -24.54
N GLY A 10 31.50 25.85 -25.09
CA GLY A 10 30.06 25.77 -24.95
C GLY A 10 29.65 25.47 -23.51
N GLU A 11 28.73 26.31 -23.04
CA GLU A 11 27.56 25.95 -22.22
C GLU A 11 27.73 25.29 -20.85
N ARG A 12 27.36 26.11 -19.85
CA ARG A 12 26.34 25.79 -18.84
C ARG A 12 26.49 24.45 -18.12
N ARG A 13 27.38 24.42 -17.11
CA ARG A 13 27.15 23.56 -15.94
C ARG A 13 26.04 24.18 -15.09
N ALA A 14 24.80 23.99 -15.52
CA ALA A 14 23.66 24.15 -14.65
C ALA A 14 23.77 23.09 -13.54
N LYS A 15 23.97 23.57 -12.31
CA LYS A 15 23.84 22.78 -11.09
C LYS A 15 22.44 22.20 -11.12
N ALA A 16 22.31 20.87 -11.17
CA ALA A 16 21.03 20.19 -11.08
C ALA A 16 20.46 20.43 -9.67
N GLU A 17 19.71 21.53 -9.52
CA GLU A 17 18.63 21.60 -8.55
C GLU A 17 17.65 20.50 -8.97
N ILE A 18 17.67 19.39 -8.24
CA ILE A 18 16.59 18.41 -8.30
C ILE A 18 15.37 19.17 -7.77
N LEU A 19 14.56 19.63 -8.72
CA LEU A 19 13.31 20.30 -8.47
C LEU A 19 12.43 19.30 -7.73
N VAL A 20 12.28 19.51 -6.42
CA VAL A 20 11.21 18.95 -5.58
C VAL A 20 9.89 19.47 -6.15
N SER A 21 9.45 18.90 -7.26
CA SER A 21 8.16 19.20 -7.88
C SER A 21 7.48 17.96 -8.44
N ASP A 22 8.17 16.82 -8.49
CA ASP A 22 7.57 15.49 -8.74
C ASP A 22 7.31 14.73 -7.43
N THR A 23 7.08 15.43 -6.32
CA THR A 23 6.34 14.79 -5.23
C THR A 23 4.92 14.64 -5.72
N ILE A 24 4.53 13.40 -6.11
CA ILE A 24 3.12 13.02 -6.20
C ILE A 24 2.48 13.54 -4.93
N SER A 25 1.57 14.51 -5.08
CA SER A 25 0.93 15.16 -3.94
C SER A 25 0.34 14.06 -3.07
N ALA A 26 0.80 13.94 -1.82
CA ALA A 26 0.40 12.90 -0.89
C ALA A 26 -1.10 12.92 -0.54
N SER A 27 -1.84 13.89 -1.08
CA SER A 27 -3.28 14.08 -0.91
C SER A 27 -4.15 13.06 -1.66
N GLU A 28 -3.57 12.25 -2.56
CA GLU A 28 -4.27 11.15 -3.27
C GLU A 28 -3.83 9.76 -2.83
N ARG A 29 -3.04 9.62 -1.76
CA ARG A 29 -2.83 8.28 -1.18
C ARG A 29 -4.22 7.73 -0.84
N PRO A 30 -4.60 6.53 -1.35
CA PRO A 30 -5.83 5.90 -0.93
C PRO A 30 -5.78 5.87 0.58
N ALA A 31 -6.87 6.35 1.20
CA ALA A 31 -6.94 6.76 2.60
C ALA A 31 -6.12 5.83 3.51
N GLU A 32 -5.58 6.41 4.58
CA GLU A 32 -4.98 5.75 5.76
C GLU A 32 -5.95 4.72 6.40
N ALA A 33 -6.42 3.75 5.62
CA ALA A 33 -7.41 2.74 5.92
C ALA A 33 -6.72 1.46 6.39
N GLY A 34 -5.44 1.28 6.00
CA GLY A 34 -4.63 0.16 6.47
C GLY A 34 -4.36 0.22 7.96
N ALA A 35 -3.91 1.36 8.49
CA ALA A 35 -3.65 1.56 9.91
C ALA A 35 -4.87 1.28 10.84
N PRO A 36 -6.08 1.83 10.59
CA PRO A 36 -7.26 1.50 11.40
C PRO A 36 -7.73 0.05 11.18
N ALA A 37 -7.65 -0.48 9.95
CA ALA A 37 -8.01 -1.87 9.70
C ALA A 37 -7.07 -2.85 10.41
N LEU A 38 -5.77 -2.54 10.49
CA LEU A 38 -4.77 -3.37 11.16
C LEU A 38 -5.14 -3.65 12.62
N SER A 39 -5.59 -2.63 13.35
CA SER A 39 -5.99 -2.79 14.74
C SER A 39 -7.19 -3.74 14.90
N VAL A 40 -8.19 -3.61 14.02
CA VAL A 40 -9.36 -4.49 14.00
C VAL A 40 -8.99 -5.91 13.59
N ILE A 41 -8.11 -6.06 12.60
CA ILE A 41 -7.63 -7.35 12.10
C ILE A 41 -6.90 -8.10 13.22
N THR A 42 -5.92 -7.46 13.87
CA THR A 42 -5.13 -8.05 14.96
C THR A 42 -6.02 -8.48 16.13
N LYS A 43 -6.93 -7.60 16.58
CA LYS A 43 -7.88 -7.90 17.66
C LYS A 43 -8.80 -9.07 17.31
N THR A 44 -9.35 -9.08 16.09
CA THR A 44 -10.30 -10.10 15.66
C THR A 44 -9.60 -11.44 15.41
N ALA A 45 -8.40 -11.43 14.84
CA ALA A 45 -7.60 -12.63 14.61
C ALA A 45 -7.21 -13.33 15.92
N ALA A 46 -6.91 -12.56 16.98
CA ALA A 46 -6.63 -13.11 18.30
C ALA A 46 -7.85 -13.80 18.95
N SER A 47 -9.07 -13.41 18.58
CA SER A 47 -10.31 -13.92 19.20
C SER A 47 -11.02 -14.99 18.37
N VAL A 48 -11.09 -14.78 17.05
CA VAL A 48 -11.86 -15.60 16.10
C VAL A 48 -11.11 -15.71 14.76
N PRO A 49 -9.95 -16.40 14.71
CA PRO A 49 -9.05 -16.40 13.54
C PRO A 49 -9.68 -16.95 12.26
N ASP A 50 -10.62 -17.89 12.37
CA ASP A 50 -11.26 -18.54 11.21
C ASP A 50 -12.39 -17.72 10.58
N ARG A 51 -12.79 -16.60 11.20
CA ARG A 51 -13.80 -15.70 10.64
C ARG A 51 -13.29 -15.07 9.35
N VAL A 52 -14.15 -14.96 8.34
CA VAL A 52 -13.82 -14.29 7.07
C VAL A 52 -13.65 -12.79 7.31
N ALA A 53 -12.50 -12.25 6.91
CA ALA A 53 -12.17 -10.83 6.98
C ALA A 53 -12.59 -10.11 5.70
N ALA A 54 -12.29 -10.70 4.55
CA ALA A 54 -12.62 -10.14 3.25
C ALA A 54 -12.85 -11.25 2.20
N GLN A 55 -13.63 -10.90 1.19
CA GLN A 55 -13.88 -11.73 0.02
C GLN A 55 -13.93 -10.81 -1.20
N TYR A 56 -13.29 -11.24 -2.27
CA TYR A 56 -13.33 -10.59 -3.57
C TYR A 56 -13.25 -11.65 -4.67
N GLY A 57 -14.15 -11.58 -5.65
CA GLY A 57 -14.27 -12.62 -6.67
C GLY A 57 -14.55 -14.00 -6.06
N GLY A 58 -13.74 -14.99 -6.43
CA GLY A 58 -13.81 -16.35 -5.88
C GLY A 58 -12.95 -16.54 -4.63
N SER A 59 -12.08 -15.57 -4.33
CA SER A 59 -11.11 -15.63 -3.24
C SER A 59 -11.68 -15.10 -1.92
N ARG A 60 -11.37 -15.80 -0.82
CA ARG A 60 -11.71 -15.37 0.55
C ARG A 60 -10.50 -15.48 1.46
N VAL A 61 -10.37 -14.57 2.41
CA VAL A 61 -9.32 -14.58 3.43
C VAL A 61 -9.93 -14.47 4.83
N THR A 62 -9.41 -15.26 5.77
CA THR A 62 -9.79 -15.20 7.19
C THR A 62 -8.95 -14.19 7.95
N TYR A 63 -9.42 -13.71 9.10
CA TYR A 63 -8.69 -12.78 9.95
C TYR A 63 -7.32 -13.33 10.36
N GLY A 64 -7.24 -14.60 10.75
CA GLY A 64 -5.98 -15.23 11.16
C GLY A 64 -4.96 -15.30 10.03
N ARG A 65 -5.39 -15.70 8.82
CA ARG A 65 -4.47 -15.73 7.66
C ARG A 65 -4.06 -14.34 7.21
N LEU A 66 -4.99 -13.38 7.22
CA LEU A 66 -4.68 -12.00 6.84
C LEU A 66 -3.68 -11.38 7.83
N GLN A 67 -3.86 -11.56 9.13
CA GLN A 67 -2.91 -11.07 10.15
C GLN A 67 -1.52 -11.67 9.96
N MET A 68 -1.42 -13.00 9.78
CA MET A 68 -0.14 -13.68 9.58
C MET A 68 0.63 -13.09 8.39
N VAL A 69 -0.04 -12.92 7.25
CA VAL A 69 0.58 -12.36 6.04
C VAL A 69 0.93 -10.88 6.22
N ILE A 70 0.13 -10.10 6.96
CA ILE A 70 0.48 -8.73 7.31
C ILE A 70 1.80 -8.69 8.09
N GLU A 71 1.97 -9.52 9.12
CA GLU A 71 3.21 -9.53 9.92
C GLU A 71 4.43 -9.92 9.07
N GLU A 72 4.29 -10.87 8.13
CA GLU A 72 5.34 -11.19 7.15
C GLU A 72 5.72 -9.96 6.30
N TYR A 73 4.73 -9.24 5.78
CA TYR A 73 4.98 -8.03 4.99
C TYR A 73 5.51 -6.87 5.82
N ARG A 74 5.16 -6.74 7.09
CA ARG A 74 5.67 -5.67 7.96
C ARG A 74 7.17 -5.76 8.16
N VAL A 75 7.71 -6.97 8.27
CA VAL A 75 9.16 -7.20 8.30
C VAL A 75 9.79 -6.67 7.02
N LEU A 76 9.26 -7.08 5.86
CA LEU A 76 9.78 -6.66 4.55
C LEU A 76 9.64 -5.15 4.32
N THR A 77 8.50 -4.54 4.65
CA THR A 77 8.28 -3.11 4.43
C THR A 77 9.15 -2.26 5.35
N ALA A 78 9.37 -2.70 6.60
CA ALA A 78 10.29 -2.03 7.50
C ALA A 78 11.73 -2.03 6.96
N GLU A 79 12.19 -3.14 6.39
CA GLU A 79 13.52 -3.21 5.72
C GLU A 79 13.63 -2.26 4.53
N LEU A 80 12.51 -1.98 3.85
CA LEU A 80 12.43 -1.09 2.70
C LEU A 80 12.10 0.37 3.06
N GLY A 81 11.91 0.69 4.35
CA GLY A 81 11.50 2.02 4.81
C GLY A 81 10.07 2.42 4.44
N LEU A 82 9.21 1.44 4.15
CA LEU A 82 7.79 1.61 3.87
C LEU A 82 6.96 1.46 5.16
N ASP A 83 5.79 2.11 5.20
CA ASP A 83 4.92 2.13 6.37
C ASP A 83 4.04 0.88 6.50
N ASP A 84 3.33 0.78 7.63
CA ASP A 84 2.41 -0.33 7.91
C ASP A 84 1.24 -0.39 6.90
N ASN A 85 0.85 0.74 6.28
CA ASN A 85 -0.18 0.72 5.23
C ASN A 85 0.32 -0.08 4.02
N ALA A 86 1.58 0.11 3.61
CA ALA A 86 2.16 -0.67 2.52
C ALA A 86 2.10 -2.17 2.80
N ALA A 87 2.36 -2.59 4.04
CA ALA A 87 2.28 -4.00 4.44
C ALA A 87 0.85 -4.53 4.37
N VAL A 88 -0.13 -3.75 4.84
CA VAL A 88 -1.55 -4.13 4.80
C VAL A 88 -2.04 -4.27 3.35
N TYR A 89 -1.72 -3.32 2.48
CA TYR A 89 -2.08 -3.39 1.06
C TYR A 89 -1.44 -4.60 0.37
N ALA A 90 -0.14 -4.81 0.59
CA ALA A 90 0.58 -5.96 0.04
C ALA A 90 -0.04 -7.30 0.51
N ALA A 91 -0.41 -7.40 1.79
CA ALA A 91 -1.03 -8.59 2.34
C ALA A 91 -2.43 -8.84 1.77
N VAL A 92 -3.26 -7.81 1.59
CA VAL A 92 -4.57 -7.95 0.95
C VAL A 92 -4.41 -8.44 -0.48
N MET A 93 -3.51 -7.83 -1.24
CA MET A 93 -3.23 -8.19 -2.63
C MET A 93 -2.68 -9.63 -2.76
N HIS A 94 -1.81 -10.05 -1.85
CA HIS A 94 -1.31 -11.43 -1.78
C HIS A 94 -2.45 -12.41 -1.51
N THR A 95 -3.29 -12.12 -0.51
CA THR A 95 -4.30 -13.06 -0.01
C THR A 95 -5.57 -13.11 -0.85
N LEU A 96 -5.81 -12.10 -1.69
CA LEU A 96 -6.93 -12.00 -2.61
C LEU A 96 -6.40 -11.79 -4.04
N PRO A 97 -5.82 -12.82 -4.68
CA PRO A 97 -5.15 -12.69 -5.97
C PRO A 97 -6.08 -12.26 -7.11
N ASP A 98 -7.39 -12.49 -6.97
CA ASP A 98 -8.41 -12.02 -7.92
C ASP A 98 -8.43 -10.49 -8.07
N LEU A 99 -7.91 -9.74 -7.09
CA LEU A 99 -7.71 -8.28 -7.19
C LEU A 99 -6.68 -7.92 -8.26
N GLY A 100 -5.67 -8.77 -8.49
CA GLY A 100 -4.65 -8.56 -9.50
C GLY A 100 -5.16 -8.68 -10.95
N VAL A 101 -6.40 -9.12 -11.14
CA VAL A 101 -7.08 -9.12 -12.45
C VAL A 101 -7.54 -7.70 -12.84
N ILE A 102 -7.71 -6.80 -11.86
CA ILE A 102 -8.06 -5.41 -12.12
C ILE A 102 -6.86 -4.73 -12.80
N GLY A 103 -7.01 -4.40 -14.08
CA GLY A 103 -5.92 -3.83 -14.89
C GLY A 103 -5.63 -2.37 -14.57
N ASP A 104 -6.61 -1.64 -14.00
CA ASP A 104 -6.42 -0.26 -13.57
C ASP A 104 -5.98 -0.19 -12.09
N PRO A 105 -4.79 0.38 -11.78
CA PRO A 105 -4.26 0.39 -10.43
C PRO A 105 -5.06 1.29 -9.47
N TYR A 106 -5.76 2.31 -9.97
CA TYR A 106 -6.58 3.19 -9.14
C TYR A 106 -7.90 2.53 -8.75
N GLU A 107 -8.55 1.84 -9.68
CA GLU A 107 -9.72 1.01 -9.42
C GLU A 107 -9.40 -0.07 -8.39
N MET A 108 -8.28 -0.77 -8.57
CA MET A 108 -7.79 -1.79 -7.65
C MET A 108 -7.54 -1.23 -6.24
N ALA A 109 -6.85 -0.09 -6.14
CA ALA A 109 -6.62 0.59 -4.86
C ALA A 109 -7.95 0.99 -4.20
N GLY A 110 -8.94 1.44 -4.99
CA GLY A 110 -10.29 1.74 -4.51
C GLY A 110 -11.00 0.52 -3.93
N VAL A 111 -10.91 -0.64 -4.59
CA VAL A 111 -11.48 -1.90 -4.09
C VAL A 111 -10.80 -2.34 -2.79
N VAL A 112 -9.46 -2.30 -2.72
CA VAL A 112 -8.72 -2.63 -1.50
C VAL A 112 -9.12 -1.69 -0.36
N THR A 113 -9.21 -0.39 -0.62
CA THR A 113 -9.65 0.60 0.36
C THR A 113 -11.05 0.26 0.88
N ALA A 114 -11.99 -0.07 0.00
CA ALA A 114 -13.36 -0.42 0.38
C ALA A 114 -13.42 -1.70 1.24
N LEU A 115 -12.59 -2.71 0.94
CA LEU A 115 -12.49 -3.92 1.76
C LEU A 115 -11.98 -3.59 3.17
N LEU A 116 -10.94 -2.76 3.28
CA LEU A 116 -10.36 -2.34 4.56
C LEU A 116 -11.35 -1.49 5.37
N SER A 117 -12.04 -0.53 4.74
CA SER A 117 -13.08 0.27 5.40
C SER A 117 -14.20 -0.61 5.94
N ARG A 118 -14.66 -1.61 5.18
CA ARG A 118 -15.69 -2.55 5.63
C ARG A 118 -15.25 -3.38 6.84
N ILE A 119 -13.98 -3.74 6.94
CA ILE A 119 -13.42 -4.42 8.12
C ILE A 119 -13.53 -3.51 9.34
N VAL A 120 -13.21 -2.23 9.21
CA VAL A 120 -13.31 -1.23 10.29
C VAL A 120 -14.78 -1.04 10.71
N ASP A 121 -15.69 -0.86 9.77
CA ASP A 121 -17.12 -0.67 10.03
C ASP A 121 -17.75 -1.89 10.73
N SER A 122 -17.25 -3.09 10.44
CA SER A 122 -17.73 -4.34 11.04
C SER A 122 -17.40 -4.45 12.54
N ASP A 123 -16.37 -3.76 13.04
CA ASP A 123 -16.09 -3.67 14.49
C ASP A 123 -17.00 -2.62 15.16
N LEU A 124 -17.23 -1.48 14.50
CA LEU A 124 -18.09 -0.41 15.01
C LEU A 124 -19.53 -0.88 15.24
N THR A 125 -20.11 -1.64 14.29
CA THR A 125 -21.46 -2.20 14.44
C THR A 125 -21.57 -3.23 15.57
N ARG A 126 -20.46 -3.87 15.97
CA ARG A 126 -20.40 -4.83 17.08
C ARG A 126 -20.26 -4.15 18.44
N SER A 127 -19.75 -2.92 18.51
CA SER A 127 -19.63 -2.16 19.77
C SER A 127 -20.93 -1.50 20.23
N VAL A 128 -21.97 -1.46 19.40
CA VAL A 128 -23.27 -0.82 19.71
C VAL A 128 -24.33 -1.84 20.15
N ASN A 129 -23.99 -3.13 20.20
CA ASN A 129 -24.89 -4.23 20.54
C ASN A 129 -24.29 -5.11 21.64
#